data_AF-A0A0B0CTT3-F1
#
_entry.id   AF-A0A0B0CTT3-F1
#
_cell.length_a   1.000
_cell.length_b   1.000
_cell.length_c   1.000
_cell.angle_alpha   90.00
_cell.angle_beta   90.00
_cell.angle_gamma   90.00
#
_symmetry.space_group_name_H-M   'P 1'
#
loop_
_entity.id
_entity.type
_entity.pdbx_description
1 polymer ?
#
loop_
_entity_poly.entity_id
_entity_poly.type
_entity_poly.pdbx_seq_one_letter_code
_entity_poly.pdbx_strand_id
1 'polypeptide(L)'
;YMDLQAGRVDAVMYDVPNVKYYVNNDAKGELKTVGDILQGEQYGIAFPKGSELVGDVNEALQTLIDNGTYDDIYEEWFGERKYGTEASE
;
A
#
# COMPACT_ATOMS: atom_id res chain seq x y z
N TYR A 1 14.87 -5.99 6.59
CA TYR A 1 14.47 -6.11 8.00
C TYR A 1 15.38 -6.99 8.86
N MET A 2 15.92 -8.12 8.37
CA MET A 2 16.80 -8.99 9.19
C MET A 2 17.99 -8.28 9.85
N ASP A 3 18.67 -7.37 9.14
CA ASP A 3 19.77 -6.60 9.72
C ASP A 3 19.31 -5.65 10.84
N LEU A 4 18.10 -5.08 10.71
CA LEU A 4 17.50 -4.22 11.73
C LEU A 4 17.14 -5.03 12.98
N GLN A 5 16.49 -6.20 12.81
CA GLN A 5 16.16 -7.09 13.92
C GLN A 5 17.42 -7.66 14.61
N ALA A 6 18.49 -7.90 13.85
CA ALA A 6 19.78 -8.34 14.39
C ALA A 6 20.60 -7.20 15.01
N GLY A 7 20.10 -5.96 15.00
CA GLY A 7 20.81 -4.79 15.55
C GLY A 7 22.08 -4.41 14.76
N ARG A 8 22.20 -4.83 13.50
CA ARG A 8 23.32 -4.47 12.62
C ARG A 8 23.17 -3.08 11.99
N VAL A 9 21.94 -2.57 11.95
CA VAL A 9 21.59 -1.21 11.50
C VAL A 9 20.54 -0.61 12.42
N ASP A 10 20.55 0.72 12.57
CA ASP A 10 19.60 1.44 13.45
C ASP A 10 18.23 1.71 12.80
N ALA A 11 18.18 1.78 11.47
CA ALA A 11 16.96 2.05 10.71
C ALA A 11 17.05 1.49 9.28
N VAL A 12 15.88 1.26 8.69
CA VAL A 12 15.72 0.96 7.26
C VAL A 12 14.62 1.84 6.68
N MET A 13 14.72 2.13 5.38
CA MET A 13 13.75 2.94 4.66
C MET A 13 13.22 2.14 3.47
N TYR A 14 11.89 2.03 3.39
CA TYR A 14 11.15 1.32 2.35
C TYR A 14 9.78 1.97 2.15
N ASP A 15 9.05 1.49 1.15
CA ASP A 15 7.70 1.94 0.85
C ASP A 15 6.74 1.75 2.04
N VAL A 16 5.87 2.73 2.25
CA VAL A 16 4.92 2.76 3.37
C VAL A 16 4.05 1.51 3.48
N PRO A 17 3.44 0.98 2.39
CA PRO A 17 2.63 -0.24 2.49
C PRO A 17 3.44 -1.44 2.96
N ASN A 18 4.67 -1.61 2.47
CA ASN A 18 5.55 -2.70 2.87
C ASN A 18 5.93 -2.59 4.35
N VAL A 19 6.34 -1.40 4.79
CA VAL A 19 6.73 -1.15 6.18
C VAL A 19 5.55 -1.37 7.13
N LYS A 20 4.36 -0.82 6.80
CA LYS A 20 3.15 -0.99 7.61
C LYS A 20 2.76 -2.47 7.73
N TYR A 21 2.76 -3.21 6.62
CA TYR A 21 2.46 -4.64 6.62
C TYR A 21 3.46 -5.42 7.50
N TYR A 22 4.75 -5.23 7.26
CA TYR A 22 5.79 -5.99 7.96
C TYR A 22 5.77 -5.73 9.48
N VAL A 23 5.63 -4.47 9.89
CA VAL A 23 5.54 -4.10 11.32
C VAL A 23 4.25 -4.66 11.95
N ASN A 24 3.13 -4.68 11.23
CA ASN A 24 1.86 -5.16 11.78
C ASN A 24 1.72 -6.68 11.81
N ASN A 25 2.42 -7.40 10.94
CA ASN A 25 2.28 -8.85 10.77
C ASN A 25 3.51 -9.62 11.27
N ASP A 26 4.69 -9.34 10.71
CA ASP A 26 5.87 -10.19 10.87
C ASP A 26 6.78 -9.73 12.02
N ALA A 27 6.75 -8.45 12.37
CA ALA A 27 7.56 -7.83 13.43
C ALA A 27 6.71 -7.15 14.51
N LYS A 28 5.48 -7.64 14.71
CA LYS A 28 4.50 -7.05 15.63
C LYS A 28 5.02 -7.02 17.06
N GLY A 29 5.19 -5.82 17.60
CA GLY A 29 5.71 -5.59 18.95
C GLY A 29 7.24 -5.64 19.05
N GLU A 30 7.95 -5.97 17.97
CA GLU A 30 9.42 -5.96 17.92
C GLU A 30 9.96 -4.69 17.26
N LEU A 31 9.33 -4.25 16.17
CA LEU A 31 9.70 -3.06 15.42
C LEU A 31 8.56 -2.03 15.44
N LYS A 32 8.90 -0.79 15.09
CA LYS A 32 7.95 0.31 14.93
C LYS A 32 8.34 1.21 13.76
N THR A 33 7.36 1.89 13.20
CA THR A 33 7.59 2.98 12.26
C THR A 33 8.04 4.24 13.00
N VAL A 34 8.87 5.06 12.35
CA VAL A 34 9.36 6.34 12.87
C VAL A 34 9.47 7.35 11.74
N GLY A 35 9.34 8.63 12.07
CA GLY A 35 9.46 9.74 11.12
C GLY A 35 8.23 9.94 10.24
N ASP A 36 8.28 10.99 9.43
CA ASP A 36 7.24 11.34 8.46
C ASP A 36 7.47 10.61 7.12
N ILE A 37 6.41 10.50 6.33
CA ILE A 37 6.51 10.02 4.94
C ILE A 37 7.31 11.05 4.14
N LEU A 38 8.49 10.66 3.67
CA LEU A 38 9.40 11.56 2.96
C LEU A 38 8.94 11.84 1.53
N GLN A 39 8.35 10.84 0.86
CA GLN A 39 7.86 10.95 -0.51
C GLN A 39 6.58 10.13 -0.68
N GLY A 40 5.59 10.73 -1.35
CA GLY A 40 4.40 10.03 -1.82
C GLY A 40 4.61 9.57 -3.26
N GLU A 41 4.69 8.26 -3.47
CA GLU A 41 4.71 7.67 -4.80
C GLU A 41 3.36 7.03 -5.12
N GLN A 42 2.95 7.10 -6.38
CA GLN A 42 1.75 6.44 -6.87
C GLN A 42 2.16 5.12 -7.51
N TYR A 43 1.55 4.03 -7.04
CA TYR A 43 1.66 2.73 -7.72
C TYR A 43 0.83 2.71 -8.99
N GLY A 44 1.29 1.97 -9.98
CA GLY A 44 0.60 1.78 -11.25
C GLY A 44 0.77 0.38 -11.80
N ILE A 45 -0.17 -0.03 -12.64
CA ILE A 45 -0.11 -1.29 -13.39
C ILE A 45 0.60 -1.00 -14.72
N ALA A 46 1.75 -1.62 -14.94
CA ALA A 46 2.55 -1.39 -16.14
C ALA A 46 2.03 -2.20 -17.34
N PHE A 47 1.98 -1.55 -18.50
CA PHE A 47 1.64 -2.18 -19.78
C PHE A 47 2.75 -1.96 -20.81
N PRO A 48 2.86 -2.82 -21.84
CA PRO A 48 3.67 -2.52 -23.01
C PRO A 48 3.29 -1.15 -23.60
N LYS A 49 4.30 -0.42 -24.10
CA LYS A 49 4.06 0.88 -24.73
C LYS A 49 3.08 0.74 -25.89
N GLY A 50 2.00 1.53 -25.86
CA GLY A 50 0.94 1.50 -26.88
C GLY A 50 -0.14 0.44 -26.66
N SER A 51 -0.18 -0.21 -25.49
CA SER A 51 -1.25 -1.14 -25.14
C SER A 51 -2.62 -0.46 -25.16
N GLU A 52 -3.57 -1.07 -25.86
CA GLU A 52 -4.98 -0.62 -25.91
C GLU A 52 -5.68 -0.82 -24.56
N LEU A 53 -5.19 -1.75 -23.73
CA LEU A 53 -5.80 -2.09 -22.42
C LEU A 53 -5.69 -0.99 -21.36
N VAL A 54 -4.86 0.04 -21.58
CA VAL A 54 -4.63 1.08 -20.58
C VAL A 54 -5.93 1.83 -20.25
N GLY A 55 -6.77 2.08 -21.26
CA GLY A 55 -8.07 2.73 -21.08
C GLY A 55 -9.01 1.90 -20.21
N ASP A 56 -9.30 0.67 -20.67
CA ASP A 56 -10.22 -0.25 -20.01
C ASP A 56 -9.82 -0.54 -18.55
N VAL A 57 -8.52 -0.72 -18.29
CA VAL A 57 -8.02 -1.01 -16.94
C VAL A 57 -8.15 0.21 -16.01
N ASN A 58 -7.92 1.43 -16.52
CA ASN A 58 -8.12 2.63 -15.73
C ASN A 58 -9.62 2.85 -15.42
N GLU A 59 -10.51 2.57 -16.36
CA GLU A 59 -11.96 2.65 -16.13
C GLU A 59 -12.43 1.62 -15.10
N ALA A 60 -11.95 0.39 -15.20
CA ALA A 60 -12.21 -0.64 -14.19
C ALA A 60 -11.68 -0.24 -12.81
N LEU A 61 -10.45 0.29 -12.73
CA LEU A 61 -9.88 0.75 -11.47
C LEU A 61 -10.69 1.92 -10.88
N GLN A 62 -11.11 2.88 -11.71
CA GLN A 62 -11.98 3.97 -11.26
C GLN A 62 -13.31 3.44 -10.72
N THR A 63 -13.92 2.46 -11.38
CA THR A 63 -15.15 1.80 -10.91
C THR A 63 -14.97 1.20 -9.52
N LEU A 64 -13.84 0.53 -9.25
CA LEU A 64 -13.53 -0.05 -7.94
C LEU A 64 -13.31 1.01 -6.86
N ILE A 65 -12.78 2.18 -7.22
CA ILE A 65 -12.63 3.29 -6.30
C ILE A 65 -14.00 3.87 -5.97
N ASP A 66 -14.81 4.15 -6.98
CA ASP A 66 -16.10 4.84 -6.83
C ASP A 66 -17.13 4.01 -6.07
N ASN A 67 -17.11 2.68 -6.24
CA ASN A 67 -18.06 1.78 -5.58
C ASN A 67 -17.58 1.27 -4.20
N GLY A 68 -16.42 1.74 -3.71
CA GLY A 68 -15.88 1.39 -2.41
C GLY A 68 -15.13 0.06 -2.31
N THR A 69 -15.11 -0.77 -3.36
CA THR A 69 -14.39 -2.04 -3.36
C THR A 69 -12.89 -1.85 -3.14
N TYR A 70 -12.30 -0.78 -3.68
CA TYR A 70 -10.87 -0.49 -3.46
C TYR A 70 -10.58 -0.20 -1.99
N ASP A 71 -11.45 0.54 -1.31
CA ASP A 71 -11.27 0.83 0.11
C ASP A 71 -11.46 -0.41 0.97
N ASP A 72 -12.37 -1.32 0.60
CA ASP A 72 -12.52 -2.61 1.30
C ASP A 72 -11.23 -3.46 1.20
N ILE A 73 -10.63 -3.50 0.00
CA ILE A 73 -9.32 -4.15 -0.19
C ILE A 73 -8.25 -3.43 0.64
N TYR A 74 -8.20 -2.10 0.60
CA TYR A 74 -7.18 -1.34 1.33
C TYR A 74 -7.31 -1.55 2.85
N GLU A 75 -8.54 -1.61 3.36
CA GLU A 75 -8.84 -1.85 4.77
C GLU A 75 -8.44 -3.27 5.21
N GLU A 76 -8.68 -4.28 4.38
CA GLU A 76 -8.24 -5.66 4.66
C GLU A 76 -6.73 -5.74 4.90
N TRP A 77 -5.94 -5.04 4.08
CA TRP A 77 -4.48 -5.14 4.13
C TRP A 77 -3.80 -4.12 5.04
N PHE A 78 -4.41 -2.95 5.27
CA PHE A 78 -3.78 -1.82 5.96
C PHE A 78 -4.58 -1.27 7.13
N GLY A 79 -5.81 -1.74 7.36
CA GLY A 79 -6.63 -1.41 8.53
C GLY A 79 -7.21 0.01 8.53
N GLU A 80 -7.22 0.69 7.39
CA GLU A 80 -7.81 2.01 7.21
C GLU A 80 -8.45 2.11 5.82
N ARG A 81 -9.34 3.07 5.58
CA ARG A 81 -9.92 3.34 4.25
C ARG A 81 -9.14 4.48 3.59
N LYS A 82 -8.69 4.31 2.34
CA LYS A 82 -7.81 5.26 1.66
C LYS A 82 -8.58 6.48 1.13
N TYR A 83 -9.72 6.23 0.49
CA TYR A 83 -10.55 7.26 -0.14
C TYR A 83 -11.74 7.68 0.74
N GLY A 84 -12.04 6.92 1.79
CA GLY A 84 -13.15 7.18 2.69
C GLY A 84 -14.51 6.95 2.06
N THR A 85 -14.57 6.12 1.02
CA THR A 85 -15.83 5.72 0.38
C THR A 85 -16.62 4.79 1.29
N GLU A 86 -17.94 4.75 1.16
CA GLU A 86 -18.76 3.78 1.88
C GLU A 86 -18.33 2.35 1.54
N ALA A 87 -18.66 1.38 2.42
CA ALA A 87 -18.40 -0.03 2.15
C ALA A 87 -19.12 -0.44 0.87
N SER A 88 -18.48 -1.30 0.05
CA SER A 88 -19.15 -1.77 -1.16
C SER A 88 -20.40 -2.58 -0.83
N GLU A 89 -21.42 -2.48 -1.70
CA GLU A 89 -22.68 -3.23 -1.57
C GLU A 89 -22.52 -4.74 -1.85
#